data_AF-A0A5J5S4M5-F1
#
_entry.id   AF-A0A5J5S4M5-F1
#
_cell.length_a   1.000
_cell.length_b   1.000
_cell.length_c   1.000
_cell.angle_alpha   90.00
_cell.angle_beta   90.00
_cell.angle_gamma   90.00
#
_symmetry.space_group_name_H-M   'P 1'
#
loop_
_entity.id
_entity.type
_entity.pdbx_description
1 polymer ?
#
loop_
_entity_poly.entity_id
_entity_poly.type
_entity_poly.pdbx_seq_one_letter_code
_entity_poly.pdbx_strand_id
1 'polypeptide(L)' 'MEMAQLICGGCRTFLMYTCGAASIKCSCCHTINVAPGTI' A
#
# COMPACT_ATOMS: atom_id res chain seq x y z
N MET A 1 10.58 -13.32 0.48
CA MET A 1 9.66 -12.25 0.06
C MET A 1 9.38 -11.43 1.30
N GLU A 2 9.86 -10.20 1.35
CA GLU A 2 9.64 -9.31 2.50
C GLU A 2 8.34 -8.53 2.30
N MET A 3 7.55 -8.43 3.36
CA MET A 3 6.24 -7.77 3.35
C MET A 3 6.32 -6.49 4.18
N ALA A 4 5.73 -5.43 3.67
CA ALA A 4 5.57 -4.17 4.36
C ALA A 4 4.08 -3.84 4.52
N GLN A 5 3.81 -2.83 5.33
CA GLN A 5 2.46 -2.35 5.59
C GLN A 5 2.37 -0.84 5.42
N LEU A 6 1.20 -0.39 4.98
CA LEU A 6 0.86 1.03 4.98
C LEU A 6 -0.61 1.22 5.32
N ILE A 7 -0.96 2.44 5.70
CA ILE A 7 -2.34 2.84 5.97
C ILE A 7 -2.89 3.47 4.69
N CYS A 8 -4.04 3.01 4.23
CA CYS A 8 -4.69 3.60 3.07
C CYS A 8 -5.08 5.06 3.32
N GLY A 9 -4.69 5.96 2.42
CA GLY A 9 -5.05 7.38 2.49
C GLY A 9 -6.55 7.67 2.29
N GLY A 10 -7.31 6.73 1.74
CA GLY A 10 -8.77 6.87 1.53
C GLY A 10 -9.58 6.41 2.73
N CYS A 11 -9.54 5.11 3.04
CA CYS A 11 -10.38 4.51 4.09
C CYS A 11 -9.65 4.17 5.39
N ARG A 12 -8.36 4.51 5.53
CA ARG A 12 -7.50 4.20 6.70
C ARG A 12 -7.33 2.71 7.01
N THR A 13 -7.73 1.82 6.12
CA THR A 13 -7.48 0.38 6.26
C THR A 13 -5.99 0.07 6.13
N PHE A 14 -5.50 -0.87 6.95
CA PHE A 14 -4.16 -1.42 6.79
C PHE A 14 -4.06 -2.27 5.53
N LEU A 15 -3.06 -1.99 4.70
CA LEU A 15 -2.75 -2.74 3.50
C LEU A 15 -1.39 -3.40 3.67
N MET A 16 -1.35 -4.72 3.48
CA MET A 16 -0.10 -5.46 3.34
C MET A 16 0.31 -5.49 1.87
N TYR A 17 1.60 -5.31 1.62
CA TYR A 17 2.15 -5.33 0.28
C TYR A 17 3.57 -5.86 0.29
N THR A 18 4.08 -6.19 -0.89
CA THR A 18 5.44 -6.70 -1.07
C THR A 18 6.44 -5.56 -1.08
N CYS A 19 7.52 -5.65 -0.31
CA CYS A 19 8.60 -4.65 -0.38
C CYS A 19 9.06 -4.47 -1.83
N GLY A 20 9.16 -3.22 -2.30
CA GLY A 20 9.51 -2.87 -3.68
C GLY A 20 8.33 -2.66 -4.63
N ALA A 21 7.07 -2.87 -4.22
CA ALA A 21 5.93 -2.42 -5.01
C ALA A 21 5.94 -0.89 -5.11
N ALA A 22 5.67 -0.32 -6.29
CA ALA A 22 5.59 1.13 -6.47
C ALA A 22 4.26 1.71 -5.94
N SER A 23 3.18 0.96 -6.08
CA SER A 23 1.85 1.37 -5.62
C SER A 23 0.96 0.18 -5.25
N ILE A 24 -0.01 0.44 -4.39
CA ILE A 24 -0.94 -0.54 -3.85
C ILE A 24 -2.36 -0.01 -4.03
N LYS A 25 -3.21 -0.79 -4.72
CA LYS A 25 -4.64 -0.51 -4.79
C LYS A 25 -5.33 -1.09 -3.56
N CYS A 26 -6.04 -0.24 -2.83
CA CYS A 26 -6.83 -0.67 -1.67
C CYS A 26 -8.01 -1.55 -2.12
N SER A 27 -8.13 -2.77 -1.58
CA SER A 27 -9.26 -3.65 -1.89
C SER A 27 -10.60 -3.17 -1.32
N CYS A 28 -10.58 -2.27 -0.32
CA CYS A 28 -11.79 -1.77 0.33
C CYS A 28 -12.40 -0.57 -0.40
N CYS A 29 -11.59 0.44 -0.74
CA CYS A 29 -12.06 1.70 -1.32
C CYS A 29 -11.49 1.98 -2.73
N HIS A 30 -10.67 1.08 -3.28
CA HIS A 30 -10.03 1.20 -4.59
C HIS A 30 -9.05 2.38 -4.76
N THR A 31 -8.77 3.15 -3.71
CA THR A 31 -7.72 4.18 -3.71
C THR A 31 -6.34 3.57 -4.01
N ILE A 32 -5.58 4.22 -4.90
CA ILE A 32 -4.17 3.91 -5.17
C ILE A 32 -3.29 4.62 -4.15
N ASN A 33 -2.45 3.86 -3.45
CA ASN A 33 -1.51 4.38 -2.45
C ASN A 33 -0.08 4.18 -2.97
N VAL A 34 0.75 5.20 -2.86
CA VAL A 34 2.17 5.11 -3.23
C VAL A 34 2.93 4.42 -2.10
N ALA A 35 3.77 3.45 -2.43
CA ALA A 35 4.58 2.79 -1.42
C ALA A 35 5.72 3.72 -0.95
N PRO A 36 5.97 3.84 0.36
CA PRO A 36 7.17 4.50 0.84
C PRO A 36 8.40 3.64 0.48
N GLY A 37 9.36 4.23 -0.25
CA GLY A 37 10.65 3.58 -0.53
C GLY A 37 10.94 3.26 -2.00
N THR A 38 10.17 3.75 -2.97
CA THR A 38 10.57 3.76 -4.39
C THR A 38 11.32 5.06 -4.70
N ILE A 39 12.58 5.16 -4.26
CA ILE A 39 13.54 6.15 -4.77
C ILE A 39 14.62 5.45 -5.57
#